data_AF-A0A820N7D7-F1
#
_entry.id   AF-A0A820N7D7-F1
#
_cell.length_a   1.000
_cell.length_b   1.000
_cell.length_c   1.000
_cell.angle_alpha   90.00
_cell.angle_beta   90.00
_cell.angle_gamma   90.00
#
_symmetry.space_group_name_H-M   'P 1'
#
loop_
_entity.id
_entity.type
_entity.pdbx_description
1 polymer ?
#
loop_
_entity_poly.entity_id
_entity_poly.type
_entity_poly.pdbx_seq_one_letter_code
_entity_poly.pdbx_strand_id
1 'polypeptide(L)'
;MIRHETLFHNIPLYIDENVRITNTMIKQGKQLAYLLSSFATHVFHISQSVIHLFRDINSARVAFNTNGALFFNLRYFEQVFAKDLEFSLENNSTIRTIINFYFLIFCHELTHNINLSHDLNFIHCFESVI
;
A
#
# COMPACT_ATOMS: atom_id res chain seq x y z
N MET A 1 -12.14 10.91 6.87
CA MET A 1 -10.87 11.14 6.14
C MET A 1 -11.08 12.22 5.10
N ILE A 2 -10.14 13.15 4.99
CA ILE A 2 -10.15 14.25 4.02
C ILE A 2 -9.15 13.90 2.91
N ARG A 3 -9.52 14.14 1.64
CA ARG A 3 -8.58 13.97 0.51
C ARG A 3 -7.53 15.07 0.57
N HIS A 4 -6.27 14.68 0.66
CA HIS A 4 -5.14 15.58 0.79
C HIS A 4 -4.14 15.29 -0.33
N GLU A 5 -4.00 16.24 -1.27
CA GLU A 5 -3.03 16.20 -2.38
C GLU A 5 -3.22 14.99 -3.34
N THR A 6 -2.75 15.14 -4.57
CA THR A 6 -2.53 14.04 -5.51
C THR A 6 -1.04 13.72 -5.51
N LEU A 7 -0.67 12.51 -5.13
CA LEU A 7 0.73 12.07 -5.10
C LEU A 7 1.19 11.63 -6.50
N PHE A 8 2.37 11.00 -6.57
CA PHE A 8 2.98 10.50 -7.80
C PHE A 8 1.95 9.81 -8.72
N HIS A 9 1.93 10.21 -10.00
CA HIS A 9 0.94 9.78 -10.99
C HIS A 9 -0.55 9.98 -10.62
N ASN A 10 -0.87 11.03 -9.86
CA ASN A 10 -2.22 11.38 -9.44
C ASN A 10 -2.89 10.39 -8.47
N ILE A 11 -2.11 9.54 -7.79
CA ILE A 11 -2.64 8.64 -6.75
C ILE A 11 -3.21 9.47 -5.59
N PRO A 12 -4.50 9.34 -5.24
CA PRO A 12 -5.09 10.09 -4.13
C PRO A 12 -4.54 9.64 -2.79
N LEU A 13 -4.28 10.59 -1.89
CA LEU A 13 -4.01 10.32 -0.48
C LEU A 13 -5.18 10.82 0.38
N TYR A 14 -5.71 9.94 1.24
CA TYR A 14 -6.75 10.25 2.21
C TYR A 14 -6.16 10.25 3.62
N ILE A 15 -6.36 11.32 4.37
CA ILE A 15 -5.75 11.48 5.70
C ILE A 15 -6.87 11.60 6.73
N ASP A 16 -6.73 10.88 7.84
CA ASP A 16 -7.59 11.07 9.00
C ASP A 16 -7.38 12.47 9.60
N GLU A 17 -8.46 13.11 10.04
CA GLU A 17 -8.43 14.51 10.50
C GLU A 17 -7.47 14.76 11.67
N ASN A 18 -7.18 13.73 12.46
CA ASN A 18 -6.33 13.83 13.64
C ASN A 18 -4.84 13.55 13.33
N VAL A 19 -4.49 13.30 12.06
CA VAL A 19 -3.12 12.98 11.66
C VAL A 19 -2.38 14.25 11.28
N ARG A 20 -1.30 14.53 12.00
CA ARG A 20 -0.41 15.65 11.66
C ARG A 20 0.39 15.32 10.40
N ILE A 21 0.20 16.15 9.37
CA ILE A 21 0.92 16.07 8.11
C ILE A 21 2.36 16.57 8.30
N THR A 22 3.32 15.78 7.82
CA THR A 22 4.75 16.13 7.85
C THR A 22 5.37 15.93 6.47
N ASN A 23 6.47 16.64 6.17
CA ASN A 23 7.20 16.46 4.92
C ASN A 23 7.74 15.03 4.76
N THR A 24 8.11 14.38 5.86
CA THR A 24 8.56 12.98 5.88
C THR A 24 7.43 12.04 5.45
N MET A 25 6.22 12.23 6.00
CA MET A 25 5.04 11.45 5.61
C MET A 25 4.73 11.63 4.12
N ILE A 26 4.79 12.86 3.59
CA ILE A 26 4.57 13.10 2.15
C ILE A 26 5.66 12.44 1.29
N LYS A 27 6.93 12.50 1.70
CA LYS A 27 8.03 11.80 1.02
C LYS A 27 7.80 10.29 0.99
N GLN A 28 7.42 9.70 2.13
CA GLN A 28 7.09 8.28 2.25
C GLN A 28 5.87 7.91 1.41
N GLY A 29 4.85 8.77 1.37
CA GLY A 29 3.69 8.61 0.50
C GLY A 29 4.07 8.55 -0.98
N LYS A 30 5.00 9.41 -1.43
CA LYS A 30 5.52 9.37 -2.81
C LYS A 30 6.29 8.09 -3.11
N GLN A 31 7.09 7.59 -2.15
CA GLN A 31 7.84 6.34 -2.30
C GLN A 31 6.91 5.12 -2.39
N LEU A 32 5.90 5.04 -1.53
CA LEU A 32 4.91 3.98 -1.58
C LEU A 32 4.09 4.05 -2.88
N ALA A 33 3.64 5.25 -3.28
CA ALA A 33 2.92 5.45 -4.53
C ALA A 33 3.74 4.98 -5.75
N TYR A 34 5.03 5.31 -5.79
CA TYR A 34 5.94 4.85 -6.85
C TYR A 34 6.01 3.31 -6.92
N LEU A 35 6.17 2.64 -5.77
CA LEU A 35 6.24 1.19 -5.68
C LEU A 35 4.95 0.53 -6.19
N LEU A 36 3.79 0.99 -5.69
CA LEU A 36 2.49 0.44 -6.06
C LEU A 36 2.15 0.70 -7.54
N SER A 37 2.43 1.91 -8.04
CA SER A 37 2.33 2.21 -9.48
C SER A 37 3.19 1.25 -10.31
N SER A 38 4.41 0.95 -9.84
CA SER A 38 5.31 0.04 -10.55
C SER A 38 4.74 -1.37 -10.66
N PHE A 39 4.09 -1.87 -9.60
CA PHE A 39 3.38 -3.15 -9.65
C PHE A 39 2.20 -3.11 -10.63
N ALA A 40 1.35 -2.09 -10.54
CA ALA A 40 0.19 -1.97 -11.41
C ALA A 40 0.58 -1.94 -12.90
N THR A 41 1.58 -1.14 -13.28
CA THR A 41 1.92 -0.95 -14.70
C THR A 41 2.82 -2.05 -15.26
N HIS A 42 3.86 -2.46 -14.51
CA HIS A 42 4.90 -3.34 -15.04
C HIS A 42 4.69 -4.82 -14.71
N VAL A 43 3.89 -5.15 -13.70
CA VAL A 43 3.68 -6.55 -13.27
C VAL A 43 2.28 -7.02 -13.60
N PHE A 44 1.25 -6.25 -13.21
CA PHE A 44 -0.15 -6.66 -13.37
C PHE A 44 -0.82 -6.07 -14.61
N HIS A 45 -0.20 -5.10 -15.27
CA HIS A 45 -0.72 -4.40 -16.45
C HIS A 45 -2.15 -3.85 -16.27
N ILE A 46 -2.43 -3.27 -15.10
CA ILE A 46 -3.70 -2.61 -14.76
C ILE A 46 -3.52 -1.09 -14.65
N SER A 47 -4.63 -0.35 -14.72
CA SER A 47 -4.59 1.10 -14.55
C SER A 47 -4.14 1.47 -13.13
N GLN A 48 -3.15 2.33 -13.00
CA GLN A 48 -2.75 2.89 -11.70
C GLN A 48 -3.84 3.76 -11.05
N SER A 49 -4.89 4.14 -11.78
CA SER A 49 -6.03 4.89 -11.25
C SER A 49 -6.83 4.11 -10.20
N VAL A 50 -6.62 2.78 -10.12
CA VAL A 50 -7.24 1.94 -9.08
C VAL A 50 -6.55 2.07 -7.74
N ILE A 51 -5.36 2.68 -7.68
CA ILE A 51 -4.55 2.78 -6.47
C ILE A 51 -4.93 4.04 -5.70
N HIS A 52 -5.15 3.86 -4.40
CA HIS A 52 -5.41 4.91 -3.44
C HIS A 52 -4.53 4.69 -2.21
N LEU A 53 -4.05 5.77 -1.61
CA LEU A 53 -3.36 5.75 -0.32
C LEU A 53 -4.27 6.32 0.74
N PHE A 54 -4.22 5.75 1.95
CA PHE A 54 -4.84 6.37 3.11
C PHE A 54 -3.92 6.33 4.32
N ARG A 55 -4.15 7.20 5.29
CA ARG A 55 -3.42 7.25 6.56
C ARG A 55 -4.43 7.42 7.69
N ASP A 56 -4.74 6.33 8.38
CA ASP A 56 -5.55 6.34 9.61
C ASP A 56 -4.69 6.44 10.86
N ILE A 57 -5.29 6.65 12.03
CA ILE A 57 -4.58 6.68 13.31
C ILE A 57 -4.13 5.29 13.76
N ASN A 58 -5.04 4.32 13.79
CA ASN A 58 -4.90 3.07 14.54
C ASN A 58 -5.62 1.85 13.90
N SER A 59 -6.08 1.90 12.65
CA SER A 59 -6.80 0.74 12.10
C SER A 59 -5.84 -0.42 11.87
N ALA A 60 -6.26 -1.65 12.15
CA ALA A 60 -5.44 -2.84 11.88
C ALA A 60 -5.32 -3.18 10.38
N ARG A 61 -5.88 -2.35 9.48
CA ARG A 61 -5.95 -2.63 8.04
C ARG A 61 -4.72 -2.11 7.34
N VAL A 62 -3.92 -3.02 6.78
CA VAL A 62 -2.75 -2.70 5.94
C VAL A 62 -3.19 -2.22 4.56
N ALA A 63 -4.19 -2.88 3.99
CA ALA A 63 -4.85 -2.50 2.75
C ALA A 63 -6.29 -2.99 2.77
N PHE A 64 -7.07 -2.56 1.78
CA PHE A 64 -8.37 -3.15 1.47
C PHE A 64 -8.75 -2.84 0.02
N ASN A 65 -9.60 -3.69 -0.56
CA ASN A 65 -10.22 -3.48 -1.84
C ASN A 65 -11.70 -3.12 -1.67
N THR A 66 -12.18 -2.14 -2.42
CA THR A 66 -13.61 -1.84 -2.54
C THR A 66 -13.95 -1.64 -4.01
N ASN A 67 -14.71 -2.60 -4.58
CA ASN A 67 -15.18 -2.57 -5.96
C ASN A 67 -14.06 -2.30 -7.00
N GLY A 68 -12.89 -2.89 -6.81
CA GLY A 68 -11.75 -2.70 -7.70
C GLY A 68 -10.84 -1.53 -7.36
N ALA A 69 -11.23 -0.66 -6.43
CA ALA A 69 -10.35 0.37 -5.89
C ALA A 69 -9.51 -0.22 -4.75
N LEU A 70 -8.19 -0.16 -4.89
CA LEU A 70 -7.20 -0.69 -3.96
C LEU A 70 -6.69 0.42 -3.05
N PHE A 71 -6.92 0.29 -1.75
CA PHE A 71 -6.51 1.26 -0.75
C PHE A 71 -5.37 0.71 0.09
N PHE A 72 -4.25 1.43 0.16
CA PHE A 72 -3.08 1.02 0.94
C PHE A 72 -2.79 2.01 2.07
N ASN A 73 -2.53 1.49 3.27
CA ASN A 73 -2.33 2.29 4.46
C ASN A 73 -0.88 2.76 4.59
N LEU A 74 -0.65 4.06 4.41
CA LEU A 74 0.65 4.69 4.54
C LEU A 74 1.28 4.46 5.91
N ARG A 75 0.49 4.35 6.99
CA ARG A 75 0.99 4.18 8.36
C ARG A 75 1.91 2.97 8.50
N TYR A 76 1.62 1.88 7.80
CA TYR A 76 2.44 0.67 7.85
C TYR A 76 3.79 0.88 7.15
N PHE A 77 3.80 1.62 6.03
CA PHE A 77 5.03 2.01 5.36
C PHE A 77 5.87 2.95 6.25
N GLU A 78 5.24 3.94 6.89
CA GLU A 78 5.92 4.85 7.84
C GLU A 78 6.61 4.06 8.95
N GLN A 79 5.95 3.04 9.51
CA GLN A 79 6.49 2.22 10.59
C GLN A 79 7.69 1.35 10.18
N VAL A 80 7.69 0.83 8.95
CA VAL A 80 8.84 0.08 8.42
C VAL A 80 10.04 1.02 8.22
N PHE A 81 9.81 2.18 7.59
CA PHE A 81 10.87 3.15 7.33
C PHE A 81 11.36 3.92 8.58
N ALA A 82 10.53 4.07 9.61
CA ALA A 82 10.91 4.71 10.87
C ALA A 82 11.79 3.80 11.74
N LYS A 83 11.73 2.47 11.56
CA LYS A 83 12.57 1.52 12.29
C LYS A 83 13.91 1.29 11.59
N ASP A 84 13.92 1.34 10.26
CA ASP A 84 15.11 1.09 9.44
C ASP A 84 15.78 2.40 8.95
N LEU A 85 15.83 3.41 9.83
CA LEU A 85 16.09 4.83 9.58
C LEU A 85 17.48 5.21 9.00
N GLU A 86 18.20 4.27 8.38
CA GLU A 86 19.30 4.56 7.47
C GLU A 86 19.05 3.84 6.14
N PHE A 87 18.18 4.44 5.34
CA PHE A 87 17.99 4.09 3.93
C PHE A 87 19.26 4.50 3.14
N SER A 88 20.38 3.82 3.35
CA SER A 88 21.38 3.72 2.30
C SER A 88 20.83 2.70 1.30
N LEU A 89 20.83 3.07 0.02
CA LEU A 89 20.45 2.16 -1.10
C LEU A 89 21.39 0.94 -1.21
N GLU A 90 22.31 0.77 -0.26
CA GLU A 90 23.31 -0.29 -0.21
C GLU A 90 22.82 -1.54 0.53
N ASN A 91 21.80 -1.41 1.40
CA ASN A 91 21.26 -2.53 2.17
C ASN A 91 20.10 -3.23 1.42
N ASN A 92 20.46 -4.06 0.43
CA ASN A 92 19.56 -4.76 -0.49
C ASN A 92 18.47 -5.64 0.19
N SER A 93 18.68 -6.06 1.44
CA SER A 93 17.74 -6.93 2.16
C SER A 93 16.46 -6.19 2.57
N THR A 94 16.55 -4.98 3.12
CA THR A 94 15.39 -4.19 3.59
C THR A 94 14.46 -3.82 2.44
N ILE A 95 15.05 -3.36 1.32
CA ILE A 95 14.28 -3.01 0.11
C ILE A 95 13.55 -4.24 -0.43
N ARG A 96 14.23 -5.40 -0.50
CA ARG A 96 13.60 -6.66 -0.93
C ARG A 96 12.43 -7.05 -0.02
N THR A 97 12.58 -6.92 1.30
CA THR A 97 11.51 -7.21 2.25
C THR A 97 10.30 -6.30 2.04
N ILE A 98 10.51 -5.00 1.84
CA ILE A 98 9.42 -4.04 1.56
C ILE A 98 8.72 -4.40 0.25
N ILE A 99 9.49 -4.65 -0.82
CA ILE A 99 8.94 -5.02 -2.13
C ILE A 99 8.12 -6.30 -2.02
N ASN A 100 8.66 -7.35 -1.38
CA ASN A 100 7.97 -8.63 -1.20
C ASN A 100 6.67 -8.47 -0.39
N PHE A 101 6.73 -7.72 0.72
CA PHE A 101 5.58 -7.48 1.57
C PHE A 101 4.46 -6.78 0.79
N TYR A 102 4.76 -5.66 0.13
CA TYR A 102 3.73 -4.93 -0.63
C TYR A 102 3.27 -5.68 -1.88
N PHE A 103 4.13 -6.49 -2.50
CA PHE A 103 3.73 -7.36 -3.61
C PHE A 103 2.65 -8.37 -3.17
N LEU A 104 2.85 -9.03 -2.01
CA LEU A 104 1.87 -9.97 -1.46
C LEU A 104 0.56 -9.28 -1.08
N ILE A 105 0.62 -8.11 -0.43
CA ILE A 105 -0.57 -7.33 -0.11
C ILE A 105 -1.30 -6.91 -1.40
N PHE A 106 -0.59 -6.44 -2.42
CA PHE A 106 -1.19 -6.07 -3.71
C PHE A 106 -1.91 -7.26 -4.36
N CYS A 107 -1.27 -8.43 -4.39
CA CYS A 107 -1.88 -9.67 -4.88
C CYS A 107 -3.16 -9.99 -4.08
N HIS A 108 -3.08 -10.01 -2.76
CA HIS A 108 -4.23 -10.28 -1.88
C HIS A 108 -5.41 -9.37 -2.24
N GLU A 109 -5.17 -8.06 -2.30
CA GLU A 109 -6.24 -7.11 -2.62
C GLU A 109 -6.80 -7.30 -4.03
N LEU A 110 -5.95 -7.62 -5.02
CA LEU A 110 -6.42 -7.93 -6.37
C LEU A 110 -7.31 -9.17 -6.41
N THR A 111 -7.07 -10.17 -5.56
CA THR A 111 -7.89 -11.40 -5.59
C THR A 111 -9.35 -11.15 -5.26
N HIS A 112 -9.67 -10.12 -4.46
CA HIS A 112 -11.04 -9.70 -4.17
C HIS A 112 -11.79 -9.23 -5.44
N ASN A 113 -11.09 -8.88 -6.53
CA ASN A 113 -11.73 -8.57 -7.82
C ASN A 113 -12.15 -9.81 -8.61
N ILE A 114 -11.56 -10.96 -8.32
CA ILE A 114 -11.79 -12.21 -9.04
C ILE A 114 -12.79 -13.08 -8.26
N ASN A 115 -12.66 -13.12 -6.93
CA ASN A 115 -13.54 -13.90 -6.05
C ASN A 115 -14.25 -12.97 -5.05
N LEU A 116 -15.54 -12.72 -5.30
CA LEU A 116 -16.40 -11.98 -4.37
C LEU A 116 -16.80 -12.81 -3.14
N SER A 117 -16.79 -14.14 -3.23
CA SER A 117 -17.03 -15.05 -2.10
C SER A 117 -15.70 -15.46 -1.48
N HIS A 118 -15.63 -15.31 -0.16
CA HIS A 118 -14.56 -15.84 0.67
C HIS A 118 -14.68 -17.37 0.81
N ASP A 119 -14.70 -18.11 -0.30
CA ASP A 119 -14.76 -19.57 -0.27
C ASP A 119 -13.43 -20.12 0.25
N LEU A 120 -13.52 -20.83 1.38
CA LEU A 120 -12.44 -21.24 2.30
C LEU A 120 -11.22 -21.90 1.65
N ASN A 121 -11.35 -22.45 0.44
CA ASN A 121 -10.25 -23.12 -0.25
C ASN A 121 -9.26 -22.16 -0.94
N PHE A 122 -9.68 -20.95 -1.32
CA PHE A 122 -8.80 -19.97 -1.98
C PHE A 122 -8.09 -19.06 -0.96
N ILE A 123 -8.80 -18.71 0.12
CA ILE A 123 -8.30 -17.83 1.21
C ILE A 123 -7.16 -18.47 2.00
N HIS A 124 -7.24 -19.79 2.23
CA HIS A 124 -6.31 -20.47 3.13
C HIS A 124 -4.85 -20.47 2.67
N CYS A 125 -4.59 -20.21 1.37
CA CYS A 125 -3.24 -20.19 0.81
C CYS A 125 -2.58 -18.79 0.89
N PHE A 126 -3.39 -17.72 0.93
CA PHE A 126 -2.91 -16.34 0.94
C PHE A 126 -2.99 -15.67 2.32
N GLU A 127 -4.04 -15.93 3.11
CA GLU A 127 -4.19 -15.33 4.44
C GLU A 127 -3.30 -15.96 5.51
N SER A 128 -2.78 -17.17 5.30
CA SER A 128 -1.84 -17.79 6.23
C SER A 128 -0.41 -17.22 6.15
N VAL A 129 -0.15 -16.30 5.22
CA VAL A 129 1.19 -15.74 4.94
C VAL A 129 1.33 -14.29 5.46
N ILE A 130 0.21 -13.64 5.82
CA ILE A 130 0.16 -12.30 6.42
C ILE A 130 -0.03 -12.43 7.93
#